data_AF-A0A0F9R944-F1
#
_entry.id   AF-A0A0F9R944-F1
#
_cell.length_a   1.000
_cell.length_b   1.000
_cell.length_c   1.000
_cell.angle_alpha   90.00
_cell.angle_beta   90.00
_cell.angle_gamma   90.00
#
_symmetry.space_group_name_H-M   'P 1'
#
loop_
_entity.id
_entity.type
_entity.pdbx_description
1 polymer ?
#
loop_
_entity_poly.entity_id
_entity_poly.type
_entity_poly.pdbx_seq_one_letter_code
_entity_poly.pdbx_strand_id
1 'polypeptide(L)'
;MAVPIILIVALIAGIISIIMALYFRYLVLKEDPGNEKMQEVAGYIEEGAKTYIKIQYKILGIFVLGLFLIILLVLPSQINPGTFNWEQAVAYLIGAVGSMLAGWLGMYVGVKANT
;
A
#
# COMPACT_ATOMS: atom_id res chain seq x y z
N MET A 1 -10.30 -25.98 18.75
CA MET A 1 -8.88 -25.65 19.00
C MET A 1 -8.07 -25.99 17.76
N ALA A 2 -8.26 -25.21 16.71
CA ALA A 2 -7.44 -25.22 15.50
C ALA A 2 -7.46 -23.78 15.04
N VAL A 3 -6.39 -23.03 15.30
CA VAL A 3 -6.10 -21.90 14.42
C VAL A 3 -5.99 -22.55 13.03
N PRO A 4 -6.88 -22.28 12.08
CA PRO A 4 -6.88 -23.01 10.82
C PRO A 4 -5.53 -22.78 10.19
N ILE A 5 -4.81 -23.85 9.84
CA ILE A 5 -3.46 -23.85 9.23
C ILE A 5 -3.28 -22.73 8.19
N ILE A 6 -4.35 -22.41 7.48
CA ILE A 6 -4.51 -21.27 6.56
C ILE A 6 -4.02 -19.93 7.15
N LEU A 7 -4.33 -19.57 8.39
CA LEU A 7 -3.89 -18.30 8.99
C LEU A 7 -2.38 -18.25 9.21
N ILE A 8 -1.79 -19.37 9.66
CA ILE A 8 -0.33 -19.47 9.84
C ILE A 8 0.36 -19.37 8.48
N VAL A 9 -0.15 -20.10 7.47
CA VAL A 9 0.36 -20.05 6.11
C VAL A 9 0.24 -18.63 5.53
N ALA A 10 -0.88 -17.96 5.74
CA ALA A 10 -1.10 -16.59 5.27
C ALA A 10 -0.11 -15.60 5.89
N LEU A 11 0.16 -15.71 7.20
CA LEU A 11 1.16 -14.86 7.88
C LEU A 11 2.57 -15.12 7.34
N ILE A 12 2.96 -16.38 7.17
CA ILE A 12 4.27 -16.75 6.62
C ILE A 12 4.40 -16.24 5.19
N ALA A 13 3.38 -16.42 4.35
CA ALA A 13 3.37 -15.91 2.97
C ALA A 13 3.49 -14.38 2.92
N GLY A 14 2.82 -13.66 3.83
CA GLY A 14 2.94 -12.21 3.96
C GLY A 14 4.35 -11.76 4.34
N ILE A 15 5.04 -12.49 5.22
CA ILE A 15 6.44 -12.18 5.58
C ILE A 15 7.36 -12.43 4.37
N ILE A 16 7.20 -13.57 3.69
CA ILE A 16 7.98 -13.91 2.50
C ILE A 16 7.79 -12.87 1.41
N SER A 17 6.56 -12.40 1.18
CA SER A 17 6.28 -11.41 0.14
C SER A 17 6.97 -10.07 0.41
N ILE A 18 7.01 -9.61 1.68
CA ILE A 18 7.74 -8.40 2.06
C ILE A 18 9.25 -8.58 1.86
N ILE A 19 9.81 -9.72 2.27
CA ILE A 19 11.24 -10.01 2.05
C ILE A 19 11.57 -9.99 0.54
N MET A 20 10.74 -10.62 -0.27
CA MET A 20 10.89 -10.62 -1.73
C MET A 20 10.79 -9.21 -2.33
N ALA A 21 9.85 -8.39 -1.87
CA ALA A 21 9.72 -7.01 -2.34
C ALA A 21 10.96 -6.17 -2.00
N LEU A 22 11.53 -6.34 -0.80
CA LEU A 22 12.77 -5.67 -0.40
C LEU A 22 13.97 -6.16 -1.21
N TYR A 23 14.03 -7.47 -1.48
CA TYR A 23 15.08 -8.06 -2.32
C TYR A 23 15.03 -7.53 -3.76
N PHE A 24 13.84 -7.51 -4.39
CA PHE A 24 13.69 -6.95 -5.73
C PHE A 24 13.99 -5.46 -5.80
N ARG A 25 13.56 -4.69 -4.79
CA ARG A 25 13.94 -3.28 -4.67
C ARG A 25 15.47 -3.13 -4.64
N TYR A 26 16.16 -3.96 -3.86
CA TYR A 26 17.61 -3.91 -3.77
C TYR A 26 18.28 -4.25 -5.11
N LEU A 27 17.79 -5.27 -5.82
CA LEU A 27 18.32 -5.64 -7.14
C LEU A 27 18.17 -4.49 -8.13
N VAL A 28 16.98 -3.90 -8.25
CA VAL A 28 16.72 -2.78 -9.17
C VAL A 28 17.65 -1.60 -8.88
N LEU A 29 17.80 -1.21 -7.60
CA LEU A 29 18.61 -0.06 -7.23
C LEU A 29 20.12 -0.28 -7.36
N LYS A 30 20.56 -1.54 -7.55
CA LYS A 30 21.97 -1.90 -7.69
C LYS A 30 22.43 -1.85 -9.16
N GLU A 31 21.51 -1.96 -10.11
CA GLU A 31 21.83 -1.94 -11.52
C GLU A 31 22.39 -0.58 -11.97
N ASP A 32 23.13 -0.59 -13.07
CA ASP A 32 23.71 0.61 -13.67
C ASP A 32 22.58 1.52 -14.19
N PRO A 33 22.47 2.78 -13.72
CA PRO A 33 21.41 3.71 -14.13
C PRO A 33 21.52 4.21 -15.58
N GLY A 34 22.51 3.71 -16.33
CA GLY A 34 22.72 4.03 -17.73
C GLY A 34 23.37 5.40 -17.92
N ASN A 35 23.23 5.93 -19.14
CA ASN A 35 23.90 7.18 -19.52
C ASN A 35 23.18 8.44 -19.00
N GLU A 36 23.84 9.59 -19.08
CA GLU A 36 23.33 10.88 -18.57
C GLU A 36 21.94 11.25 -19.13
N LYS A 37 21.69 10.98 -20.41
CA LYS A 37 20.38 11.27 -21.03
C LYS A 37 19.26 10.38 -20.47
N MET A 38 19.55 9.12 -20.17
CA MET A 38 18.59 8.21 -19.53
C MET A 38 18.23 8.70 -18.13
N GLN A 39 19.25 9.08 -17.35
CA GLN A 39 19.05 9.60 -15.99
C GLN A 39 18.28 10.93 -15.99
N GLU A 40 18.52 11.81 -16.95
CA GLU A 40 17.77 13.06 -17.10
C GLU A 40 16.27 12.80 -17.35
N VAL A 41 15.95 11.95 -18.33
CA VAL A 41 14.56 11.64 -18.69
C VAL A 41 13.83 10.97 -17.52
N ALA A 42 14.48 10.04 -16.83
CA ALA A 42 13.88 9.38 -15.68
C ALA A 42 13.69 10.31 -14.48
N GLY A 43 14.53 11.35 -14.34
CA GLY A 43 14.31 12.43 -13.38
C GLY A 43 12.95 13.11 -13.58
N TYR A 44 12.62 13.45 -14.84
CA TYR A 44 11.31 14.04 -15.16
C TYR A 44 10.15 13.07 -14.90
N ILE A 45 10.32 11.77 -15.18
CA ILE A 45 9.33 10.74 -14.88
C ILE A 45 9.12 10.64 -13.36
N GLU A 46 10.20 10.65 -12.58
CA GLU A 46 10.15 10.56 -11.12
C GLU A 46 9.43 11.75 -10.49
N GLU A 47 9.72 12.96 -10.98
CA GLU A 47 9.04 14.18 -10.52
C GLU A 47 7.55 14.16 -10.85
N GLY A 48 7.19 13.76 -12.08
CA GLY A 48 5.80 13.61 -12.50
C GLY A 48 5.03 12.58 -11.68
N ALA A 49 5.63 11.41 -11.46
CA ALA A 49 5.04 10.33 -10.67
C ALA A 49 4.80 10.75 -9.21
N LYS A 50 5.79 11.40 -8.56
CA LYS A 50 5.64 11.93 -7.20
C LYS A 50 4.52 12.96 -7.09
N THR A 51 4.39 13.82 -8.09
CA THR A 51 3.33 14.83 -8.14
C THR A 51 1.96 14.17 -8.29
N TYR A 52 1.84 13.22 -9.22
CA TYR A 52 0.61 12.47 -9.45
C TYR A 52 0.14 11.73 -8.19
N ILE A 53 1.01 10.93 -7.57
CA ILE A 53 0.60 10.12 -6.41
C ILE A 53 0.22 10.99 -5.21
N LYS A 54 0.89 12.14 -5.02
CA LYS A 54 0.55 13.08 -3.96
C LYS A 54 -0.86 13.63 -4.11
N ILE A 55 -1.25 13.99 -5.34
CA ILE A 55 -2.61 14.48 -5.64
C ILE A 55 -3.62 13.34 -5.48
N GLN A 56 -3.33 12.17 -6.04
CA GLN A 56 -4.19 10.99 -5.95
C GLN A 56 -4.45 10.62 -4.49
N TYR A 57 -3.41 10.57 -3.65
CA TYR A 57 -3.52 10.14 -2.26
C TYR A 57 -4.21 11.18 -1.39
N LYS A 58 -4.10 12.47 -1.74
CA LYS A 58 -4.89 13.52 -1.08
C LYS A 58 -6.39 13.30 -1.30
N ILE A 59 -6.80 13.02 -2.53
CA ILE A 59 -8.22 12.77 -2.87
C ILE A 59 -8.68 11.44 -2.26
N LEU A 60 -7.86 10.39 -2.41
CA LEU A 60 -8.14 9.07 -1.87
C LEU A 60 -8.26 9.08 -0.34
N GLY A 61 -7.45 9.85 0.36
CA GLY A 61 -7.52 9.98 1.82
C GLY A 61 -8.86 10.53 2.30
N ILE A 62 -9.43 11.49 1.58
CA ILE A 62 -10.77 12.02 1.87
C ILE A 62 -11.83 10.92 1.68
N PHE A 63 -11.73 10.16 0.58
CA PHE A 63 -12.63 9.05 0.31
C PHE A 63 -12.54 7.95 1.38
N VAL A 64 -11.33 7.56 1.77
CA VAL A 64 -11.08 6.56 2.82
C VAL A 64 -11.66 7.03 4.16
N LEU A 65 -11.48 8.30 4.53
CA LEU A 65 -12.07 8.84 5.75
C LEU A 65 -13.61 8.83 5.68
N GLY A 66 -14.19 9.19 4.54
CA GLY A 66 -15.65 9.13 4.34
C GLY A 66 -16.19 7.70 4.52
N LEU A 67 -15.56 6.72 3.89
CA LEU A 67 -15.94 5.31 4.05
C LEU A 67 -15.72 4.80 5.48
N PHE A 68 -14.64 5.21 6.15
CA PHE A 68 -14.40 4.87 7.55
C PHE A 68 -15.56 5.34 8.45
N LEU A 69 -16.02 6.59 8.28
CA LEU A 69 -17.16 7.13 9.04
C LEU A 69 -18.47 6.40 8.71
N ILE A 70 -18.69 6.06 7.44
CA ILE A 70 -19.86 5.26 7.03
C ILE A 70 -19.83 3.89 7.70
N ILE A 71 -18.70 3.19 7.68
CA ILE A 71 -18.55 1.88 8.32
C ILE A 71 -18.80 1.99 9.83
N LEU A 72 -18.21 3.00 10.48
CA LEU A 72 -18.30 3.18 11.93
C LEU A 72 -19.73 3.50 12.40
N LEU A 73 -20.44 4.39 11.69
CA LEU A 73 -21.68 4.99 12.15
C LEU A 73 -22.95 4.40 11.51
N VAL A 74 -22.86 3.92 10.27
CA VAL A 74 -24.04 3.48 9.48
C VAL A 74 -24.16 1.97 9.45
N LEU A 75 -23.05 1.24 9.37
CA LEU A 75 -23.09 -0.22 9.34
C LEU A 75 -23.22 -0.81 10.75
N PRO A 76 -24.11 -1.81 10.95
CA PRO A 76 -24.26 -2.47 12.24
C PRO A 76 -23.06 -3.37 12.54
N SER A 77 -22.55 -3.31 13.77
CA SER A 77 -21.53 -4.25 14.24
C SER A 77 -22.07 -5.68 14.25
N GLN A 78 -21.33 -6.58 13.60
CA GLN A 78 -21.65 -8.02 13.57
C GLN A 78 -21.14 -8.76 14.81
N ILE A 79 -20.17 -8.18 15.51
CA ILE A 79 -19.50 -8.81 16.67
C ILE A 79 -20.17 -8.33 17.97
N ASN A 80 -20.50 -7.03 18.06
CA ASN A 80 -21.11 -6.41 19.23
C ASN A 80 -22.41 -5.68 18.84
N PRO A 81 -23.54 -6.42 18.72
CA PRO A 81 -24.82 -5.84 18.36
C PRO A 81 -25.23 -4.69 19.30
N GLY A 82 -25.70 -3.58 18.73
CA GLY A 82 -26.10 -2.38 19.50
C GLY A 82 -24.97 -1.38 19.79
N THR A 83 -23.75 -1.61 19.27
CA THR A 83 -22.62 -0.67 19.37
C THR A 83 -22.15 -0.19 18.00
N PHE A 84 -21.32 0.86 17.98
CA PHE A 84 -20.65 1.32 16.76
C PHE A 84 -19.73 0.23 16.20
N ASN A 85 -19.63 0.15 14.87
CA ASN A 85 -18.86 -0.88 14.19
C ASN A 85 -17.37 -0.53 14.07
N TRP A 86 -16.74 -0.32 15.23
CA TRP A 86 -15.36 0.14 15.33
C TRP A 86 -14.35 -0.92 14.85
N GLU A 87 -14.64 -2.21 15.05
CA GLU A 87 -13.75 -3.32 14.66
C GLU A 87 -13.56 -3.36 13.14
N GLN A 88 -14.65 -3.32 12.37
CA GLN A 88 -14.58 -3.32 10.92
C GLN A 88 -14.01 -2.00 10.39
N ALA A 89 -14.36 -0.87 11.00
CA ALA A 89 -13.83 0.44 10.60
C ALA A 89 -12.31 0.51 10.76
N VAL A 90 -11.77 0.03 11.88
CA VAL A 90 -10.32 -0.02 12.13
C VAL A 90 -9.64 -1.03 11.21
N ALA A 91 -10.20 -2.22 11.01
CA ALA A 91 -9.65 -3.22 10.09
C ALA A 91 -9.59 -2.68 8.64
N TYR A 92 -10.64 -1.98 8.21
CA TYR A 92 -10.68 -1.28 6.92
C TYR A 92 -9.57 -0.23 6.82
N LEU A 93 -9.39 0.59 7.85
CA LEU A 93 -8.37 1.65 7.85
C LEU A 93 -6.95 1.07 7.78
N ILE A 94 -6.66 0.01 8.52
CA ILE A 94 -5.37 -0.70 8.46
C ILE A 94 -5.12 -1.24 7.05
N GLY A 95 -6.13 -1.88 6.44
CA GLY A 95 -6.04 -2.38 5.06
C GLY A 95 -5.82 -1.27 4.04
N ALA A 96 -6.53 -0.14 4.18
CA ALA A 96 -6.39 1.02 3.30
C ALA A 96 -4.99 1.63 3.39
N VAL A 97 -4.44 1.79 4.59
CA VAL A 97 -3.07 2.27 4.79
C VAL A 97 -2.06 1.30 4.19
N GLY A 98 -2.21 0.00 4.41
CA GLY A 98 -1.36 -1.02 3.80
C GLY A 98 -1.38 -0.97 2.26
N SER A 99 -2.56 -0.77 1.66
CA SER A 99 -2.73 -0.63 0.21
C SER A 99 -2.05 0.64 -0.32
N MET A 100 -2.20 1.78 0.37
CA MET A 100 -1.52 3.04 0.01
C MET A 100 0.01 2.90 0.12
N LEU A 101 0.52 2.22 1.14
CA LEU A 101 1.95 1.98 1.27
C LEU A 101 2.47 1.09 0.13
N ALA A 102 1.75 0.02 -0.21
CA ALA A 102 2.11 -0.86 -1.32
C ALA A 102 2.12 -0.10 -2.67
N GLY A 103 1.13 0.75 -2.92
CA GLY A 103 1.06 1.57 -4.13
C GLY A 103 2.22 2.56 -4.25
N TRP A 104 2.57 3.24 -3.16
CA TRP A 104 3.68 4.19 -3.15
C TRP A 104 5.04 3.50 -3.33
N LEU A 105 5.27 2.38 -2.63
CA LEU A 105 6.50 1.59 -2.78
C LEU A 105 6.64 1.02 -4.20
N GLY A 106 5.55 0.50 -4.77
CA GLY A 106 5.53 -0.04 -6.13
C GLY A 106 5.86 1.04 -7.18
N MET A 107 5.24 2.21 -7.07
CA MET A 107 5.56 3.36 -7.93
C MET A 107 7.03 3.76 -7.78
N TYR A 108 7.56 3.85 -6.56
CA TYR A 108 8.96 4.23 -6.33
C TYR A 108 9.94 3.30 -7.04
N VAL A 109 9.78 1.98 -6.88
CA VAL A 109 10.65 0.99 -7.52
C VAL A 109 10.45 0.99 -9.03
N GLY A 110 9.21 1.06 -9.50
CA GLY A 110 8.89 1.08 -10.93
C GLY A 110 9.46 2.29 -11.67
N VAL A 111 9.48 3.45 -11.02
CA VAL A 111 10.12 4.66 -11.57
C VAL A 111 11.64 4.49 -11.62
N LYS A 112 12.26 3.98 -10.54
CA LYS A 112 13.70 3.74 -10.47
C LYS A 112 14.21 2.67 -11.41
N ALA A 113 13.35 1.74 -11.85
CA ALA A 113 13.68 0.72 -12.83
C ALA A 113 13.76 1.23 -14.28
N ASN A 114 13.41 2.50 -14.55
CA ASN A 114 13.47 3.08 -15.89
C ASN A 114 14.87 3.62 -16.26
N THR A 115 15.81 3.57 -15.33
CA THR A 115 17.24 3.88 -15.48
C THR A 115 18.04 2.69 -15.05
#